data_AF-A0A9W8N1Y0-F1
#
_entry.id   AF-A0A9W8N1Y0-F1
#
_cell.length_a   1.000
_cell.length_b   1.000
_cell.length_c   1.000
_cell.angle_alpha   90.00
_cell.angle_beta   90.00
_cell.angle_gamma   90.00
#
_symmetry.space_group_name_H-M   'P 1'
#
loop_
_entity.id
_entity.type
_entity.pdbx_description
1 polymer ?
#
loop_
_entity_poly.entity_id
_entity_poly.type
_entity_poly.pdbx_seq_one_letter_code
_entity_poly.pdbx_strand_id
1 'polypeptide(L)'
;MRLRAATAPLLPVLLCTVLSHLQPASTSAAAFYDLTERHTLPGPENALAKRDGDHHRHGAPLLVLNETEVTMYHAPTPPSYYTIDWDGHGHEERHPGLMIAHGIFMSLAFFVSLPMGIALRSVKHAAHGIVTLSFYGFCALGCAASGLYRKLTPNMYEGAVHRTQGYLVILVAVSLSALDIIDVVRRCITFFRGTDRSFKWFWRSVIKRQDAPLVGPEYSGLIAEEPEEFESAKITRESLELQDVQLHGGDIEESHTQRWANSVHRHQRHYSLASEHTVFDAHSPHQSDDTLHDAKGRRGQLVPNQLLHNLGGIAFATIERSLVMMGLIQVLVGIVTYTGGCRENYLNGCLAHLIKGGIFWSYGLLTFARFLGSYADLGWAWNRSPSGSKYTAEFVESFVIFFYGATNTWMERFGAKAGDPFTTKQIQHIGIAVMFCFAGLVGMGIESKRIRNWLASSTSASVSHPSDLPQEAIEEPPSYSGSFNPFPALVIGVTGAAMAAHAQTYLFQVQIHSLWGNLLVAFSVLRCFTYFFLWLGPPKSILPSRPPTEALGSFFLACGGLVFMFSTEEVTIAAMRRGRDDVMMFLNVAVALTCCAFCWTLMVVGFKGWLKSRSQPPVTYQNVA
;
A
#
# COMPACT_ATOMS: atom_id res chain seq x y z
N MET A 1 -13.80 -16.52 -24.42
CA MET A 1 -13.18 -15.17 -24.48
C MET A 1 -14.16 -14.14 -23.92
N ARG A 2 -14.16 -13.90 -22.60
CA ARG A 2 -14.85 -12.75 -21.95
C ARG A 2 -14.07 -12.45 -20.66
N LEU A 3 -13.16 -11.47 -20.76
CA LEU A 3 -12.55 -10.76 -19.64
C LEU A 3 -13.65 -10.13 -18.79
N ARG A 4 -13.64 -10.34 -17.47
CA ARG A 4 -14.17 -9.36 -16.52
C ARG A 4 -13.32 -9.31 -15.24
N ALA A 5 -12.57 -8.21 -15.16
CA ALA A 5 -12.22 -7.39 -14.01
C ALA A 5 -11.57 -8.08 -12.79
N ALA A 6 -10.24 -8.10 -12.81
CA ALA A 6 -9.45 -8.00 -11.60
C ALA A 6 -9.68 -6.62 -10.98
N THR A 7 -10.01 -6.59 -9.70
CA THR A 7 -10.01 -5.41 -8.84
C THR A 7 -8.58 -4.89 -8.73
N ALA A 8 -8.27 -3.85 -9.52
CA ALA A 8 -7.08 -3.04 -9.34
C ALA A 8 -7.15 -2.32 -7.98
N PRO A 9 -6.02 -2.05 -7.32
CA PRO A 9 -5.99 -1.34 -6.06
C PRO A 9 -6.46 0.08 -6.32
N LEU A 10 -7.48 0.52 -5.57
CA LEU A 10 -7.99 1.88 -5.59
C LEU A 10 -6.96 2.92 -5.12
N LEU A 11 -5.81 2.49 -4.59
CA LEU A 11 -4.78 3.38 -4.05
C LEU A 11 -4.03 4.19 -5.13
N PRO A 12 -3.50 3.61 -6.22
CA PRO A 12 -2.94 4.40 -7.33
C PRO A 12 -4.00 5.18 -8.12
N VAL A 13 -5.25 4.73 -8.17
CA VAL A 13 -6.34 5.47 -8.83
C VAL A 13 -6.76 6.69 -8.00
N LEU A 14 -6.82 6.59 -6.67
CA LEU A 14 -7.02 7.75 -5.81
C LEU A 14 -5.83 8.71 -5.87
N LEU A 15 -4.61 8.18 -5.96
CA LEU A 15 -3.40 9.00 -6.15
C LEU A 15 -3.47 9.73 -7.51
N CYS A 16 -3.90 9.05 -8.58
CA CYS A 16 -4.09 9.64 -9.90
C CYS A 16 -5.24 10.66 -9.94
N THR A 17 -6.37 10.45 -9.25
CA THR A 17 -7.47 11.44 -9.22
C THR A 17 -7.12 12.68 -8.39
N VAL A 18 -6.34 12.51 -7.32
CA VAL A 18 -5.75 13.61 -6.55
C VAL A 18 -4.67 14.34 -7.36
N LEU A 19 -3.90 13.62 -8.19
CA LEU A 19 -2.91 14.18 -9.11
C LEU A 19 -3.55 14.92 -10.30
N SER A 20 -4.69 14.49 -10.82
CA SER A 20 -5.42 15.24 -11.87
C SER A 20 -5.97 16.59 -11.39
N HIS A 21 -6.06 16.82 -10.07
CA HIS A 21 -6.39 18.11 -9.47
C HIS A 21 -5.17 18.97 -9.10
N LEU A 22 -3.95 18.51 -9.41
CA LEU A 22 -2.71 19.27 -9.25
C LEU A 22 -2.31 20.03 -10.54
N GLN A 23 -3.02 19.86 -11.65
CA GLN A 23 -2.86 20.70 -12.84
C GLN A 23 -3.76 21.94 -12.75
N PRO A 24 -3.22 23.17 -12.88
CA PRO A 24 -4.06 24.34 -13.06
C PRO A 24 -4.83 24.20 -14.38
N ALA A 25 -6.10 24.60 -14.36
CA ALA A 25 -6.93 24.73 -15.53
C ALA A 25 -6.21 25.63 -16.55
N SER A 26 -5.87 25.08 -17.71
CA SER A 26 -5.42 25.86 -18.85
C SER A 26 -6.57 26.77 -19.28
N THR A 27 -6.44 28.07 -19.01
CA THR A 27 -7.34 29.09 -19.55
C THR A 27 -7.22 29.12 -21.07
N SER A 28 -8.30 28.76 -21.74
CA SER A 28 -8.54 28.98 -23.16
C SER A 28 -8.92 30.44 -23.42
N ALA A 29 -8.20 31.11 -24.32
CA ALA A 29 -8.75 32.14 -25.21
C ALA A 29 -7.84 32.30 -26.44
N ALA A 30 -8.44 32.28 -27.62
CA ALA A 30 -7.83 32.28 -28.94
C ALA A 30 -7.65 33.69 -29.51
N ALA A 31 -6.67 33.91 -30.40
CA ALA A 31 -6.83 34.60 -31.70
C ALA A 31 -5.52 34.67 -32.53
N PHE A 32 -5.56 34.01 -33.69
CA PHE A 32 -5.09 34.40 -35.05
C PHE A 32 -3.72 35.09 -35.34
N TYR A 33 -2.94 34.40 -36.20
CA TYR A 33 -1.98 34.82 -37.26
C TYR A 33 -0.83 35.79 -36.95
N ASP A 34 0.42 35.41 -37.21
CA ASP A 34 1.09 35.63 -38.52
C ASP A 34 2.46 34.92 -38.59
N LEU A 35 2.83 34.49 -39.80
CA LEU A 35 4.11 33.90 -40.18
C LEU A 35 5.10 35.02 -40.52
N THR A 36 6.19 35.18 -39.77
CA THR A 36 7.45 35.68 -40.34
C THR A 36 8.63 35.45 -39.41
N GLU A 37 9.66 34.77 -39.95
CA GLU A 37 11.02 34.79 -39.40
C GLU A 37 11.53 36.23 -39.31
N ARG A 38 12.11 36.61 -38.15
CA ARG A 38 13.25 37.55 -38.09
C ARG A 38 13.96 37.46 -36.75
N HIS A 39 15.28 37.37 -36.86
CA HIS A 39 16.27 37.44 -35.78
C HIS A 39 16.28 38.82 -35.09
N THR A 40 16.70 38.80 -33.81
CA THR A 40 17.32 39.86 -32.97
C THR A 40 16.46 40.97 -32.32
N LEU A 41 16.18 40.82 -31.01
CA LEU A 41 16.75 41.58 -29.86
C LEU A 41 15.91 41.27 -28.58
N PRO A 42 16.50 41.09 -27.37
CA PRO A 42 15.72 40.79 -26.17
C PRO A 42 15.09 42.07 -25.59
N GLY A 43 13.75 42.12 -25.56
CA GLY A 43 12.99 43.10 -24.80
C GLY A 43 12.92 42.73 -23.31
N PRO A 44 12.55 43.68 -22.42
CA PRO A 44 12.51 43.48 -20.98
C PRO A 44 11.19 42.81 -20.56
N GLU A 45 11.03 41.55 -20.94
CA GLU A 45 10.11 40.62 -20.29
C GLU A 45 10.89 39.32 -20.10
N ASN A 46 11.30 39.04 -18.86
CA ASN A 46 12.10 37.87 -18.50
C ASN A 46 11.29 36.58 -18.71
N ALA A 47 11.20 36.11 -19.95
CA ALA A 47 10.77 34.75 -20.23
C ALA A 47 11.84 33.80 -19.69
N LEU A 48 11.59 33.20 -18.51
CA LEU A 48 12.45 32.16 -17.93
C LEU A 48 12.72 31.09 -18.98
N ALA A 49 13.99 30.74 -19.20
CA ALA A 49 14.35 29.74 -20.19
C ALA A 49 13.83 28.36 -19.74
N LYS A 50 13.19 27.63 -20.65
CA LYS A 50 12.73 26.26 -20.39
C LYS A 50 13.95 25.37 -20.11
N ARG A 51 14.03 24.87 -18.87
CA ARG A 51 15.19 24.15 -18.30
C ARG A 51 15.35 22.69 -18.77
N ASP A 52 14.61 22.27 -19.80
CA ASP A 52 14.54 20.85 -20.19
C ASP A 52 15.80 20.31 -20.89
N GLY A 53 16.77 21.17 -21.24
CA GLY A 53 18.04 20.79 -21.89
C GLY A 53 19.26 21.11 -21.03
N ASP A 54 20.18 20.16 -20.93
CA ASP A 54 21.60 20.34 -20.53
C ASP A 54 21.98 20.54 -19.05
N HIS A 55 21.44 19.70 -18.15
CA HIS A 55 22.11 19.47 -16.85
C HIS A 55 23.30 18.51 -16.92
N HIS A 56 23.57 17.88 -18.06
CA HIS A 56 24.82 17.16 -18.27
C HIS A 56 25.90 18.15 -18.71
N ARG A 57 26.32 19.04 -17.81
CA ARG A 57 27.69 19.55 -17.93
C ARG A 57 28.59 18.34 -17.80
N HIS A 58 29.36 18.02 -18.84
CA HIS A 58 30.41 16.98 -18.81
C HIS A 58 31.61 17.38 -17.90
N GLY A 59 31.39 18.25 -16.91
CA GLY A 59 32.41 18.80 -16.01
C GLY A 59 32.13 18.43 -14.55
N ALA A 60 33.10 18.71 -13.67
CA ALA A 60 32.96 18.46 -12.24
C ALA A 60 31.77 19.24 -11.63
N PRO A 61 31.08 18.67 -10.62
CA PRO A 61 29.96 19.35 -9.97
C PRO A 61 30.41 20.64 -9.28
N LEU A 62 29.55 21.64 -9.27
CA LEU A 62 29.83 22.95 -8.69
C LEU A 62 29.86 22.88 -7.16
N LEU A 63 30.83 23.55 -6.54
CA LEU A 63 30.97 23.65 -5.08
C LEU A 63 30.25 24.85 -4.49
N VAL A 64 30.09 25.92 -5.29
CA VAL A 64 29.51 27.19 -4.84
C VAL A 64 28.24 27.46 -5.63
N LEU A 65 27.21 27.90 -4.92
CA LEU A 65 25.93 28.29 -5.51
C LEU A 65 26.12 29.52 -6.41
N ASN A 66 25.77 29.38 -7.69
CA ASN A 66 25.77 30.49 -8.63
C ASN A 66 24.34 31.04 -8.75
N GLU A 67 24.03 32.10 -7.99
CA GLU A 67 22.68 32.69 -7.98
C GLU A 67 22.26 33.21 -9.36
N THR A 68 23.20 33.74 -10.16
CA THR A 68 22.90 34.19 -11.52
C THR A 68 22.40 33.03 -12.37
N GLU A 69 23.08 31.87 -12.32
CA GLU A 69 22.66 30.67 -13.06
C GLU A 69 21.31 30.12 -12.56
N VAL A 70 21.05 30.16 -11.26
CA VAL A 70 19.73 29.77 -10.71
C VAL A 70 18.64 30.68 -11.27
N THR A 71 18.85 32.00 -11.26
CA THR A 71 17.84 32.97 -11.72
C THR A 71 17.59 32.98 -13.23
N MET A 72 18.49 32.39 -14.04
CA MET A 72 18.23 32.22 -15.49
C MET A 72 17.09 31.24 -15.77
N TYR A 73 16.96 30.21 -14.92
CA TYR A 73 15.99 29.13 -15.13
C TYR A 73 14.84 29.15 -14.14
N HIS A 74 15.02 29.80 -12.99
CA HIS A 74 14.06 29.79 -11.90
C HIS A 74 13.79 31.20 -11.39
N ALA A 75 12.52 31.53 -11.16
CA ALA A 75 12.19 32.79 -10.51
C ALA A 75 12.78 32.86 -9.09
N PRO A 76 13.16 34.06 -8.61
CA PRO A 76 13.47 34.26 -7.20
C PRO A 76 12.34 33.75 -6.32
N THR A 77 12.68 33.00 -5.27
CA THR A 77 11.69 32.45 -4.34
C THR A 77 11.02 33.60 -3.59
N PRO A 78 9.70 33.82 -3.77
CA PRO A 78 8.99 34.88 -3.06
C PRO A 78 8.90 34.57 -1.56
N PRO A 79 8.61 35.57 -0.71
CA PRO A 79 8.34 35.33 0.70
C PRO A 79 7.22 34.30 0.89
N SER A 80 7.38 33.45 1.91
CA SER A 80 6.44 32.40 2.30
C SER A 80 5.90 32.60 3.71
N TYR A 81 4.93 31.77 4.11
CA TYR A 81 4.42 31.78 5.49
C TYR A 81 5.56 31.53 6.50
N TYR A 82 6.49 30.63 6.18
CA TYR A 82 7.68 30.40 7.00
C TYR A 82 8.52 31.67 7.17
N THR A 83 8.74 32.42 6.09
CA THR A 83 9.53 33.65 6.18
C THR A 83 8.85 34.73 7.03
N ILE A 84 7.52 34.87 7.00
CA ILE A 84 6.81 35.82 7.87
C ILE A 84 6.96 35.41 9.33
N ASP A 85 6.74 34.13 9.62
CA ASP A 85 6.76 33.62 10.99
C ASP A 85 8.15 33.70 11.63
N TRP A 86 9.21 33.41 10.87
CA TRP A 86 10.57 33.20 11.42
C TRP A 86 11.62 34.20 10.94
N ASP A 87 11.63 34.56 9.66
CA ASP A 87 12.74 35.28 9.01
C ASP A 87 12.46 36.79 8.80
N GLY A 88 11.21 37.25 8.92
CA GLY A 88 10.83 38.63 8.62
C GLY A 88 11.49 39.63 9.57
N HIS A 89 11.92 40.78 9.04
CA HIS A 89 12.34 41.94 9.84
C HIS A 89 11.32 43.07 9.62
N GLY A 90 10.37 43.21 10.54
CA GLY A 90 9.30 44.22 10.45
C GLY A 90 8.12 43.89 11.36
N HIS A 91 7.44 44.94 11.85
CA HIS A 91 6.30 44.92 12.79
C HIS A 91 4.99 44.38 12.16
N GLU A 92 5.03 43.20 11.54
CA GLU A 92 3.80 42.47 11.20
C GLU A 92 3.45 41.52 12.36
N GLU A 93 2.19 41.49 12.77
CA GLU A 93 1.72 40.58 13.82
C GLU A 93 1.94 39.13 13.35
N ARG A 94 2.77 38.38 14.08
CA ARG A 94 3.11 37.00 13.75
C ARG A 94 2.27 36.04 14.56
N HIS A 95 1.82 34.98 13.92
CA HIS A 95 1.01 33.97 14.57
C HIS A 95 1.51 32.53 14.34
N PRO A 96 2.82 32.23 14.52
CA PRO A 96 3.37 30.90 14.29
C PRO A 96 2.70 29.84 15.17
N GLY A 97 2.27 30.23 16.37
CA GLY A 97 1.54 29.35 17.29
C GLY A 97 0.25 28.77 16.70
N LEU A 98 -0.47 29.52 15.86
CA LEU A 98 -1.70 29.03 15.21
C LEU A 98 -1.38 27.97 14.14
N MET A 99 -0.30 28.16 13.37
CA MET A 99 0.15 27.18 12.38
C MET A 99 0.68 25.90 13.06
N ILE A 100 1.47 26.05 14.13
CA ILE A 100 1.93 24.93 14.94
C ILE A 100 0.73 24.16 15.53
N ALA A 101 -0.26 24.87 16.08
CA ALA A 101 -1.47 24.26 16.60
C ALA A 101 -2.25 23.50 15.51
N HIS A 102 -2.39 24.07 14.32
CA HIS A 102 -2.99 23.39 13.17
C HIS A 102 -2.25 22.08 12.87
N GLY A 103 -0.92 22.12 12.73
CA GLY A 103 -0.10 20.94 12.45
C GLY A 103 -0.23 19.85 13.52
N ILE A 104 -0.21 20.24 14.81
CA ILE A 104 -0.35 19.31 15.94
C ILE A 104 -1.74 18.67 15.94
N PHE A 105 -2.82 19.46 15.89
CA PHE A 105 -4.17 18.92 15.94
C PHE A 105 -4.48 18.03 14.73
N MET A 106 -4.08 18.41 13.52
CA MET A 106 -4.27 17.57 12.34
C MET A 106 -3.44 16.28 12.43
N SER A 107 -2.23 16.33 12.99
CA SER A 107 -1.41 15.13 13.21
C SER A 107 -2.03 14.20 14.25
N LEU A 108 -2.56 14.73 15.36
CA LEU A 108 -3.28 13.97 16.38
C LEU A 108 -4.58 13.36 15.83
N ALA A 109 -5.24 14.02 14.88
CA ALA A 109 -6.40 13.47 14.20
C ALA A 109 -5.99 12.28 13.31
N PHE A 110 -5.16 12.53 12.28
CA PHE A 110 -4.90 11.56 11.21
C PHE A 110 -3.91 10.47 11.56
N PHE A 111 -2.92 10.76 12.42
CA PHE A 111 -1.91 9.78 12.78
C PHE A 111 -2.19 9.11 14.11
N VAL A 112 -2.91 9.73 15.07
CA VAL A 112 -3.19 9.09 16.37
C VAL A 112 -4.62 8.56 16.46
N SER A 113 -5.61 9.46 16.37
CA SER A 113 -7.02 9.10 16.60
C SER A 113 -7.56 8.17 15.51
N LEU A 114 -7.24 8.43 14.24
CA LEU A 114 -7.71 7.62 13.12
C LEU A 114 -7.18 6.16 13.18
N PRO A 115 -5.87 5.88 13.30
CA PRO A 115 -5.39 4.50 13.43
C PRO A 115 -5.91 3.79 14.67
N MET A 116 -6.04 4.50 15.80
CA MET A 116 -6.66 3.94 17.02
C MET A 116 -8.14 3.60 16.79
N GLY A 117 -8.87 4.45 16.07
CA GLY A 117 -10.26 4.23 15.67
C GLY A 117 -10.41 2.98 14.80
N ILE A 118 -9.53 2.80 13.80
CA ILE A 118 -9.48 1.62 12.92
C ILE A 118 -9.20 0.36 13.74
N ALA A 119 -8.23 0.40 14.66
CA ALA A 119 -7.90 -0.73 15.52
C ALA A 119 -9.08 -1.15 16.42
N LEU A 120 -9.72 -0.19 17.09
CA LEU A 120 -10.90 -0.44 17.92
C LEU A 120 -12.10 -0.96 17.13
N ARG A 121 -12.28 -0.47 15.90
CA ARG A 121 -13.32 -0.94 14.98
C ARG A 121 -13.13 -2.41 14.63
N SER A 122 -11.88 -2.84 14.38
CA SER A 122 -11.57 -4.22 13.98
C SER A 122 -11.95 -5.27 15.04
N VAL A 123 -12.06 -4.89 16.32
CA VAL A 123 -12.49 -5.76 17.42
C VAL A 123 -13.88 -5.41 17.95
N LYS A 124 -14.67 -4.61 17.22
CA LYS A 124 -16.02 -4.14 17.61
C LYS A 124 -16.06 -3.49 19.02
N HIS A 125 -14.99 -2.82 19.44
CA HIS A 125 -14.88 -2.29 20.81
C HIS A 125 -15.76 -1.03 21.02
N ALA A 126 -16.43 -0.94 22.17
CA ALA A 126 -17.37 0.14 22.48
C ALA A 126 -16.72 1.54 22.50
N ALA A 127 -15.43 1.63 22.83
CA ALA A 127 -14.68 2.89 22.85
C ALA A 127 -14.46 3.51 21.45
N HIS A 128 -14.76 2.79 20.36
CA HIS A 128 -14.61 3.31 18.99
C HIS A 128 -15.31 4.67 18.80
N GLY A 129 -16.53 4.84 19.32
CA GLY A 129 -17.28 6.09 19.19
C GLY A 129 -16.59 7.29 19.87
N ILE A 130 -15.92 7.07 21.01
CA ILE A 130 -15.17 8.12 21.73
C ILE A 130 -13.97 8.57 20.92
N VAL A 131 -13.24 7.62 20.33
CA VAL A 131 -12.07 7.92 19.48
C VAL A 131 -12.46 8.59 18.16
N THR A 132 -13.60 8.20 17.59
CA THR A 132 -14.15 8.90 16.41
C THR A 132 -14.56 10.33 16.76
N LEU A 133 -15.13 10.57 17.95
CA LEU A 133 -15.42 11.92 18.41
C LEU A 133 -14.14 12.74 18.62
N SER A 134 -13.09 12.16 19.21
CA SER A 134 -11.81 12.86 19.37
C SER A 134 -11.16 13.20 18.03
N PHE A 135 -11.25 12.30 17.03
CA PHE A 135 -10.81 12.57 15.66
C PHE A 135 -11.45 13.83 15.09
N TYR A 136 -12.79 13.94 15.14
CA TYR A 136 -13.49 15.12 14.64
C TYR A 136 -13.24 16.37 15.50
N GLY A 137 -13.09 16.22 16.81
CA GLY A 137 -12.69 17.31 17.70
C GLY A 137 -11.34 17.91 17.30
N PHE A 138 -10.34 17.07 17.06
CA PHE A 138 -9.03 17.52 16.58
C PHE A 138 -9.10 18.13 15.18
N CYS A 139 -9.85 17.55 14.23
CA CYS A 139 -10.08 18.16 12.92
C CYS A 139 -10.71 19.55 13.03
N ALA A 140 -11.72 19.73 13.89
CA ALA A 140 -12.38 21.01 14.09
C ALA A 140 -11.42 22.06 14.69
N LEU A 141 -10.64 21.70 15.72
CA LEU A 141 -9.63 22.58 16.32
C LEU A 141 -8.51 22.94 15.32
N GLY A 142 -8.05 21.96 14.54
CA GLY A 142 -7.05 22.18 13.49
C GLY A 142 -7.55 23.12 12.39
N CYS A 143 -8.77 22.92 11.91
CA CYS A 143 -9.41 23.82 10.93
C CYS A 143 -9.66 25.22 11.49
N ALA A 144 -10.06 25.34 12.77
CA ALA A 144 -10.26 26.62 13.42
C ALA A 144 -8.94 27.41 13.55
N ALA A 145 -7.86 26.74 13.97
CA ALA A 145 -6.53 27.35 14.06
C ALA A 145 -6.02 27.84 12.69
N SER A 146 -6.15 27.03 11.64
CA SER A 146 -5.80 27.41 10.27
C SER A 146 -6.67 28.53 9.71
N GLY A 147 -7.98 28.49 9.99
CA GLY A 147 -8.94 29.52 9.61
C GLY A 147 -8.61 30.88 10.25
N LEU A 148 -8.26 30.88 11.53
CA LEU A 148 -7.83 32.09 12.24
C LEU A 148 -6.49 32.60 11.72
N TYR A 149 -5.50 31.73 11.55
CA TYR A 149 -4.19 32.10 11.00
C TYR A 149 -4.34 32.82 9.65
N ARG A 150 -5.14 32.30 8.73
CA ARG A 150 -5.38 32.92 7.43
C ARG A 150 -6.13 34.25 7.47
N LYS A 151 -6.91 34.51 8.52
CA LYS A 151 -7.60 35.79 8.67
C LYS A 151 -6.62 36.87 9.14
N LEU A 152 -5.60 36.47 9.89
CA LEU A 152 -4.60 37.36 10.48
C LEU A 152 -3.36 37.52 9.59
N THR A 153 -3.03 36.51 8.78
CA THR A 153 -1.85 36.50 7.92
C THR A 153 -2.23 36.70 6.44
N PRO A 154 -1.50 37.56 5.68
CA PRO A 154 -1.72 37.70 4.25
C PRO A 154 -1.50 36.38 3.50
N ASN A 155 -2.18 36.23 2.34
CA ASN A 155 -2.05 35.02 1.55
C ASN A 155 -0.69 34.95 0.84
N MET A 156 0.20 34.06 1.29
CA MET A 156 1.56 33.92 0.74
C MET A 156 1.69 32.85 -0.34
N TYR A 157 0.64 32.08 -0.62
CA TYR A 157 0.65 31.01 -1.61
C TYR A 157 -0.64 31.05 -2.43
N GLU A 158 -0.61 31.76 -3.55
CA GLU A 158 -1.74 31.82 -4.48
C GLU A 158 -1.98 30.47 -5.15
N GLY A 159 -3.24 30.08 -5.30
CA GLY A 159 -3.60 28.79 -5.90
C GLY A 159 -3.31 27.56 -5.02
N ALA A 160 -3.00 27.72 -3.73
CA ALA A 160 -2.70 26.59 -2.85
C ALA A 160 -3.84 25.54 -2.80
N VAL A 161 -3.52 24.31 -3.18
CA VAL A 161 -4.47 23.18 -3.22
C VAL A 161 -4.71 22.52 -1.86
N HIS A 162 -3.80 22.75 -0.88
CA HIS A 162 -3.86 22.17 0.46
C HIS A 162 -5.24 22.32 1.11
N ARG A 163 -5.82 23.52 1.06
CA ARG A 163 -7.15 23.81 1.63
C ARG A 163 -8.23 22.93 0.99
N THR A 164 -8.30 22.96 -0.33
CA THR A 164 -9.38 22.30 -1.09
C THR A 164 -9.29 20.78 -0.92
N GLN A 165 -8.08 20.23 -1.00
CA GLN A 165 -7.84 18.82 -0.78
C GLN A 165 -8.09 18.42 0.69
N GLY A 166 -7.68 19.23 1.66
CA GLY A 166 -7.93 18.98 3.08
C GLY A 166 -9.42 18.87 3.41
N TYR A 167 -10.26 19.79 2.91
CA TYR A 167 -11.71 19.70 3.07
C TYR A 167 -12.31 18.49 2.37
N LEU A 168 -11.80 18.10 1.21
CA LEU A 168 -12.24 16.88 0.52
C LEU A 168 -11.92 15.63 1.35
N VAL A 169 -10.72 15.53 1.93
CA VAL A 169 -10.31 14.41 2.79
C VAL A 169 -11.21 14.32 4.03
N ILE A 170 -11.49 15.47 4.68
CA ILE A 170 -12.42 15.51 5.81
C ILE A 170 -13.83 15.11 5.38
N LEU A 171 -14.29 15.56 4.21
CA LEU A 171 -15.60 15.18 3.66
C LEU A 171 -15.70 13.65 3.42
N VAL A 172 -14.65 13.03 2.88
CA VAL A 172 -14.59 11.57 2.73
C VAL A 172 -14.66 10.89 4.10
N ALA A 173 -13.91 11.37 5.09
CA ALA A 173 -13.95 10.82 6.45
C ALA A 173 -15.35 10.94 7.08
N VAL A 174 -15.98 12.12 6.96
CA VAL A 174 -17.36 12.37 7.42
C VAL A 174 -18.33 11.44 6.72
N SER A 175 -18.17 11.23 5.41
CA SER A 175 -19.05 10.34 4.62
C SER A 175 -18.96 8.88 5.11
N LEU A 176 -17.76 8.39 5.42
CA LEU A 176 -17.59 7.06 6.03
C LEU A 176 -18.25 6.98 7.41
N SER A 177 -18.07 8.01 8.24
CA SER A 177 -18.69 8.04 9.58
C SER A 177 -20.20 8.24 9.55
N ALA A 178 -20.74 8.89 8.51
CA ALA A 178 -22.18 9.05 8.33
C ALA A 178 -22.88 7.70 8.18
N LEU A 179 -22.24 6.74 7.49
CA LEU A 179 -22.74 5.37 7.40
C LEU A 179 -22.86 4.73 8.79
N ASP A 180 -21.85 4.91 9.65
CA ASP A 180 -21.88 4.42 11.03
C ASP A 180 -22.94 5.12 11.90
N ILE A 181 -23.11 6.43 11.73
CA ILE A 181 -24.08 7.24 12.46
C ILE A 181 -25.51 6.80 12.11
N ILE A 182 -25.81 6.55 10.84
CA ILE A 182 -27.13 6.05 10.40
C ILE A 182 -27.48 4.75 11.15
N ASP A 183 -26.52 3.87 11.35
CA ASP A 183 -26.73 2.62 12.07
C ASP A 183 -26.91 2.82 13.58
N VAL A 184 -26.24 3.81 14.18
CA VAL A 184 -26.51 4.22 15.56
C VAL A 184 -27.93 4.78 15.68
N VAL A 185 -28.33 5.67 14.76
CA VAL A 185 -29.67 6.29 14.76
C VAL A 185 -30.77 5.24 14.60
N ARG A 186 -30.61 4.28 13.68
CA ARG A 186 -31.56 3.15 13.55
C ARG A 186 -31.69 2.37 14.85
N ARG A 187 -30.57 2.04 15.51
CA ARG A 187 -30.58 1.34 16.81
C ARG A 187 -31.24 2.18 17.91
N CYS A 188 -31.01 3.49 17.93
CA CYS A 188 -31.71 4.40 18.83
C CYS A 188 -33.22 4.42 18.55
N ILE A 189 -33.66 4.46 17.29
CA ILE A 189 -35.08 4.40 16.92
C ILE A 189 -35.70 3.08 17.39
N THR A 190 -35.03 1.95 17.16
CA THR A 190 -35.49 0.63 17.65
C THR A 190 -35.56 0.59 19.18
N PHE A 191 -34.58 1.18 19.87
CA PHE A 191 -34.59 1.33 21.33
C PHE A 191 -35.81 2.14 21.81
N PHE A 192 -36.09 3.29 21.19
CA PHE A 192 -37.22 4.14 21.57
C PHE A 192 -38.58 3.54 21.24
N ARG A 193 -38.66 2.66 20.25
CA ARG A 193 -39.87 1.89 19.89
C ARG A 193 -40.05 0.64 20.75
N GLY A 194 -39.03 0.22 21.49
CA GLY A 194 -39.08 -0.90 22.42
C GLY A 194 -39.84 -0.59 23.71
N THR A 195 -40.32 -1.64 24.37
CA THR A 195 -41.14 -1.56 25.59
C THR A 195 -40.34 -1.22 26.85
N ASP A 196 -39.03 -1.52 26.85
CA ASP A 196 -38.13 -1.23 27.97
C ASP A 196 -37.23 -0.01 27.64
N ARG A 197 -37.19 0.98 28.54
CA ARG A 197 -36.47 2.25 28.35
C ARG A 197 -35.33 2.46 29.34
N SER A 198 -34.88 1.40 30.01
CA SER A 198 -33.80 1.48 31.01
C SER A 198 -32.47 1.94 30.39
N PHE A 199 -31.74 2.83 31.09
CA PHE A 199 -30.39 3.25 30.72
C PHE A 199 -29.41 2.08 30.58
N LYS A 200 -29.58 1.03 31.40
CA LYS A 200 -28.78 -0.19 31.33
C LYS A 200 -29.04 -0.95 30.03
N TRP A 201 -30.29 -0.97 29.56
CA TRP A 201 -30.66 -1.56 28.27
C TRP A 201 -30.17 -0.70 27.10
N PHE A 202 -30.21 0.63 27.21
CA PHE A 202 -29.63 1.56 26.22
C PHE A 202 -28.14 1.29 26.03
N TRP A 203 -27.41 1.22 27.14
CA TRP A 203 -25.97 0.98 27.11
C TRP A 203 -25.62 -0.41 26.55
N ARG A 204 -26.41 -1.44 26.86
CA ARG A 204 -26.20 -2.80 26.33
C ARG A 204 -26.54 -2.93 24.85
N SER A 205 -27.68 -2.39 24.44
CA SER A 205 -28.24 -2.55 23.10
C SER A 205 -27.62 -1.59 22.07
N VAL A 206 -27.52 -0.29 22.39
CA VAL A 206 -27.04 0.74 21.44
C VAL A 206 -25.52 0.84 21.42
N ILE A 207 -24.87 0.82 22.60
CA ILE A 207 -23.43 1.09 22.73
C ILE A 207 -22.60 -0.20 22.72
N LYS A 208 -22.92 -1.18 23.58
CA LYS A 208 -22.19 -2.45 23.67
C LYS A 208 -22.58 -3.48 22.60
N ARG A 209 -23.65 -3.24 21.84
CA ARG A 209 -24.13 -4.12 20.75
C ARG A 209 -24.40 -5.58 21.18
N GLN A 210 -24.78 -5.82 22.45
CA GLN A 210 -24.91 -7.19 22.99
C GLN A 210 -26.15 -7.94 22.51
N ASP A 211 -27.26 -7.24 22.22
CA ASP A 211 -28.58 -7.86 21.97
C ASP A 211 -29.16 -7.49 20.59
N ALA A 212 -28.34 -7.04 19.64
CA ALA A 212 -28.85 -6.81 18.29
C ALA A 212 -29.16 -8.18 17.66
N PRO A 213 -30.42 -8.49 17.26
CA PRO A 213 -30.67 -9.66 16.43
C PRO A 213 -29.78 -9.57 15.19
N LEU A 214 -29.35 -10.72 14.65
CA LEU A 214 -28.48 -10.91 13.47
C LEU A 214 -28.96 -10.19 12.17
N VAL A 215 -29.98 -9.33 12.26
CA VAL A 215 -30.51 -8.46 11.22
C VAL A 215 -30.12 -7.01 11.51
N GLY A 216 -28.83 -6.76 11.74
CA GLY A 216 -28.24 -5.44 11.53
C GLY A 216 -27.95 -5.24 10.05
N PRO A 217 -27.84 -4.00 9.53
CA PRO A 217 -27.51 -3.80 8.13
C PRO A 217 -26.21 -4.56 7.84
N GLU A 218 -26.31 -5.38 6.80
CA GLU A 218 -25.41 -6.51 6.50
C GLU A 218 -23.94 -6.06 6.41
N TYR A 219 -23.67 -4.77 6.25
CA TYR A 219 -22.33 -4.17 6.19
C TYR A 219 -21.58 -4.16 7.55
N SER A 220 -22.29 -4.11 8.68
CA SER A 220 -21.66 -4.02 10.02
C SER A 220 -20.97 -5.31 10.49
N GLY A 221 -21.28 -6.45 9.86
CA GLY A 221 -20.56 -7.71 9.99
C GLY A 221 -19.25 -7.77 9.18
N LEU A 222 -19.15 -7.00 8.09
CA LEU A 222 -18.10 -7.12 7.07
C LEU A 222 -16.70 -6.64 7.46
N ILE A 223 -16.55 -5.86 8.52
CA ILE A 223 -15.23 -5.37 8.97
C ILE A 223 -14.63 -6.28 10.05
N ALA A 224 -15.47 -7.06 10.73
CA ALA A 224 -15.04 -8.01 11.75
C ALA A 224 -14.92 -9.44 11.22
N GLU A 225 -15.52 -9.76 10.09
CA GLU A 225 -15.22 -10.97 9.34
C GLU A 225 -13.95 -10.74 8.50
N GLU A 226 -12.77 -10.91 9.12
CA GLU A 226 -11.76 -11.71 8.43
C GLU A 226 -12.45 -13.04 8.10
N PRO A 227 -12.37 -13.57 6.87
CA PRO A 227 -13.36 -14.53 6.36
C PRO A 227 -13.45 -15.77 7.25
N GLU A 228 -14.46 -15.80 8.13
CA GLU A 228 -14.99 -16.98 8.78
C GLU A 228 -15.86 -17.74 7.75
N GLU A 229 -15.29 -18.07 6.59
CA GLU A 229 -15.89 -19.11 5.75
C GLU A 229 -15.31 -20.46 6.22
N PHE A 230 -16.22 -21.27 6.78
CA PHE A 230 -16.08 -22.64 7.31
C PHE A 230 -15.89 -22.83 8.83
N GLU A 231 -16.79 -22.26 9.64
CA GLU A 231 -17.07 -22.80 10.99
C GLU A 231 -18.09 -23.96 11.00
N SER A 232 -18.72 -24.30 9.86
CA SER A 232 -19.64 -25.45 9.78
C SER A 232 -18.96 -26.82 9.66
N ALA A 233 -17.63 -26.88 9.58
CA ALA A 233 -16.87 -28.15 9.54
C ALA A 233 -16.22 -28.52 10.89
N LYS A 234 -16.37 -27.69 11.94
CA LYS A 234 -15.69 -27.91 13.24
C LYS A 234 -16.54 -28.67 14.27
N ILE A 235 -17.78 -29.08 13.92
CA ILE A 235 -18.67 -29.84 14.84
C ILE A 235 -18.66 -31.36 14.58
N THR A 236 -17.90 -31.87 13.58
CA THR A 236 -17.82 -33.32 13.32
C THR A 236 -16.42 -33.92 13.55
N ARG A 237 -15.55 -33.25 14.32
CA ARG A 237 -14.18 -33.73 14.57
C ARG A 237 -13.76 -33.83 16.05
N GLU A 238 -14.73 -33.79 16.96
CA GLU A 238 -14.50 -33.92 18.41
C GLU A 238 -15.48 -34.93 19.06
N SER A 239 -15.69 -36.09 18.44
CA SER A 239 -16.39 -37.22 19.07
C SER A 239 -15.88 -38.61 18.69
N LEU A 240 -14.56 -38.74 18.46
CA LEU A 240 -13.90 -40.05 18.37
C LEU A 240 -12.70 -40.06 19.32
N GLU A 241 -12.98 -39.98 20.61
CA GLU A 241 -12.05 -40.41 21.65
C GLU A 241 -12.05 -41.95 21.73
N LEU A 242 -10.86 -42.50 21.48
CA LEU A 242 -10.22 -43.63 22.17
C LEU A 242 -11.13 -44.80 22.63
N GLN A 243 -11.18 -45.85 21.80
CA GLN A 243 -11.43 -47.21 22.31
C GLN A 243 -10.06 -47.87 22.57
N ASP A 244 -9.70 -47.99 23.85
CA ASP A 244 -8.56 -48.78 24.32
C ASP A 244 -8.70 -50.24 23.85
N VAL A 245 -7.70 -50.75 23.11
CA VAL A 245 -7.57 -52.18 22.80
C VAL A 245 -6.49 -52.76 23.70
N GLN A 246 -6.93 -53.36 24.81
CA GLN A 246 -6.09 -54.21 25.65
C GLN A 246 -5.72 -55.49 24.89
N LEU A 247 -4.42 -55.66 24.65
CA LEU A 247 -3.84 -56.90 24.15
C LEU A 247 -3.77 -57.93 25.29
N HIS A 248 -4.48 -59.05 25.12
CA HIS A 248 -4.22 -60.27 25.88
C HIS A 248 -3.84 -61.39 24.90
N GLY A 249 -2.72 -62.05 25.19
CA GLY A 249 -2.11 -63.08 24.36
C GLY A 249 -2.82 -64.43 24.43
N GLY A 250 -2.54 -65.25 23.43
CA GLY A 250 -2.95 -66.66 23.37
C GLY A 250 -3.24 -67.12 21.95
N ASP A 251 -2.19 -67.65 21.29
CA ASP A 251 -2.12 -68.77 20.35
C ASP A 251 -3.08 -68.93 19.12
N ILE A 252 -2.46 -69.52 18.08
CA ILE A 252 -3.01 -70.34 16.97
C ILE A 252 -3.18 -69.67 15.58
N GLU A 253 -2.20 -69.97 14.72
CA GLU A 253 -2.19 -70.34 13.29
C GLU A 253 -3.23 -69.83 12.24
N GLU A 254 -2.66 -69.52 11.06
CA GLU A 254 -3.25 -69.62 9.71
C GLU A 254 -4.38 -68.68 9.23
N SER A 255 -4.77 -67.62 9.95
CA SER A 255 -5.82 -66.69 9.48
C SER A 255 -5.39 -65.27 9.06
N HIS A 256 -4.10 -64.90 9.20
CA HIS A 256 -3.70 -63.48 9.12
C HIS A 256 -3.45 -62.93 7.70
N THR A 257 -3.00 -63.75 6.75
CA THR A 257 -2.66 -63.26 5.39
C THR A 257 -3.89 -62.94 4.55
N GLN A 258 -5.02 -63.62 4.80
CA GLN A 258 -6.28 -63.41 4.06
C GLN A 258 -7.09 -62.20 4.57
N ARG A 259 -6.96 -61.84 5.86
CA ARG A 259 -7.64 -60.66 6.42
C ARG A 259 -6.95 -59.35 6.06
N TRP A 260 -5.62 -59.36 5.93
CA TRP A 260 -4.87 -58.18 5.48
C TRP A 260 -5.10 -57.87 4.00
N ALA A 261 -5.16 -58.88 3.12
CA ALA A 261 -5.47 -58.68 1.69
C ALA A 261 -6.88 -58.12 1.45
N ASN A 262 -7.86 -58.52 2.28
CA ASN A 262 -9.24 -58.04 2.20
C ASN A 262 -9.48 -56.68 2.87
N SER A 263 -8.64 -56.26 3.83
CA SER A 263 -8.76 -54.93 4.45
C SER A 263 -8.25 -53.79 3.57
N VAL A 264 -7.39 -54.08 2.58
CA VAL A 264 -6.89 -53.07 1.62
C VAL A 264 -7.93 -52.76 0.53
N HIS A 265 -8.87 -53.66 0.26
CA HIS A 265 -9.87 -53.50 -0.81
C HIS A 265 -11.16 -52.78 -0.38
N ARG A 266 -11.25 -52.29 0.87
CA ARG A 266 -12.50 -51.75 1.41
C ARG A 266 -12.31 -50.53 2.30
N HIS A 267 -11.66 -49.49 1.79
CA HIS A 267 -11.91 -48.12 2.26
C HIS A 267 -12.38 -47.23 1.11
N GLN A 268 -13.54 -46.64 1.34
CA GLN A 268 -14.40 -45.94 0.39
C GLN A 268 -13.78 -44.65 -0.12
N ARG A 269 -13.89 -44.48 -1.44
CA ARG A 269 -13.65 -43.25 -2.21
C ARG A 269 -14.25 -42.02 -1.54
N HIS A 270 -13.42 -41.05 -1.17
CA HIS A 270 -13.84 -39.66 -1.05
C HIS A 270 -13.47 -38.93 -2.35
N TYR A 271 -14.50 -38.53 -3.10
CA TYR A 271 -14.38 -37.68 -4.28
C TYR A 271 -13.76 -36.32 -3.90
N SER A 272 -12.56 -36.05 -4.39
CA SER A 272 -12.00 -34.70 -4.46
C SER A 272 -12.50 -34.03 -5.74
N LEU A 273 -13.21 -32.91 -5.60
CA LEU A 273 -13.64 -32.05 -6.70
C LEU A 273 -12.45 -31.24 -7.22
N ALA A 274 -11.61 -31.85 -8.05
CA ALA A 274 -10.65 -31.15 -8.86
C ALA A 274 -10.52 -31.81 -10.23
N SER A 275 -10.78 -30.99 -11.26
CA SER A 275 -10.50 -31.17 -12.69
C SER A 275 -11.16 -32.32 -13.45
N GLU A 276 -12.05 -31.98 -14.39
CA GLU A 276 -12.05 -32.60 -15.72
C GLU A 276 -12.48 -31.57 -16.77
N HIS A 277 -11.62 -31.34 -17.78
CA HIS A 277 -12.06 -31.38 -19.18
C HIS A 277 -10.86 -31.31 -20.15
N THR A 278 -10.59 -32.45 -20.81
CA THR A 278 -10.34 -32.70 -22.26
C THR A 278 -9.59 -34.04 -22.30
N VAL A 279 -10.06 -35.09 -22.99
CA VAL A 279 -9.89 -35.29 -24.44
C VAL A 279 -10.84 -36.40 -24.94
N PHE A 280 -11.21 -36.24 -26.21
CA PHE A 280 -11.96 -37.13 -27.12
C PHE A 280 -11.50 -38.60 -27.14
N ASP A 281 -12.44 -39.56 -27.13
CA ASP A 281 -12.52 -40.58 -28.19
C ASP A 281 -13.90 -41.27 -28.25
N ALA A 282 -14.19 -41.88 -29.40
CA ALA A 282 -15.49 -42.19 -29.96
C ALA A 282 -16.03 -43.62 -29.68
N HIS A 283 -17.36 -43.76 -29.87
CA HIS A 283 -18.21 -44.96 -30.02
C HIS A 283 -19.03 -45.43 -28.81
N SER A 284 -20.27 -44.91 -28.71
CA SER A 284 -21.50 -45.68 -28.43
C SER A 284 -22.73 -44.75 -28.49
N PRO A 285 -23.80 -45.07 -29.25
CA PRO A 285 -24.98 -44.22 -29.38
C PRO A 285 -26.05 -44.64 -28.38
N HIS A 286 -26.09 -44.01 -27.20
CA HIS A 286 -27.31 -43.99 -26.40
C HIS A 286 -27.51 -42.62 -25.75
N GLN A 287 -28.42 -41.91 -26.39
CA GLN A 287 -28.99 -40.63 -26.03
C GLN A 287 -29.66 -40.72 -24.65
N SER A 288 -29.14 -39.97 -23.68
CA SER A 288 -29.88 -39.59 -22.47
C SER A 288 -29.62 -38.11 -22.21
N ASP A 289 -30.63 -37.30 -22.48
CA ASP A 289 -30.63 -35.83 -22.35
C ASP A 289 -30.71 -35.33 -20.89
N ASP A 290 -30.55 -36.22 -19.90
CA ASP A 290 -30.83 -35.90 -18.49
C ASP A 290 -29.63 -35.35 -17.67
N THR A 291 -28.42 -35.29 -18.23
CA THR A 291 -27.22 -34.79 -17.51
C THR A 291 -26.86 -33.33 -17.79
N LEU A 292 -27.56 -32.68 -18.72
CA LEU A 292 -27.29 -31.28 -19.10
C LEU A 292 -28.04 -30.24 -18.25
N HIS A 293 -29.01 -30.67 -17.46
CA HIS A 293 -29.74 -29.79 -16.53
C HIS A 293 -29.12 -29.74 -15.13
N ASP A 294 -28.40 -30.76 -14.69
CA ASP A 294 -27.79 -30.79 -13.35
C ASP A 294 -26.39 -30.13 -13.28
N ALA A 295 -25.64 -30.11 -14.39
CA ALA A 295 -24.37 -29.38 -14.45
C ALA A 295 -24.54 -27.84 -14.53
N LYS A 296 -25.76 -27.37 -14.82
CA LYS A 296 -26.10 -25.94 -14.83
C LYS A 296 -26.55 -25.42 -13.46
N GLY A 297 -26.89 -26.32 -12.53
CA GLY A 297 -27.33 -25.99 -11.16
C GLY A 297 -26.22 -25.81 -10.13
N ARG A 298 -24.96 -26.16 -10.45
CA ARG A 298 -23.81 -26.08 -9.52
C ARG A 298 -22.71 -25.09 -9.90
N ARG A 299 -23.00 -24.16 -10.81
CA ARG A 299 -22.18 -22.95 -10.96
C ARG A 299 -22.71 -21.91 -10.00
N GLY A 300 -22.18 -21.87 -8.78
CA GLY A 300 -22.58 -20.98 -7.70
C GLY A 300 -22.99 -19.61 -8.22
N GLN A 301 -24.31 -19.42 -8.33
CA GLN A 301 -24.93 -18.18 -8.68
C GLN A 301 -24.84 -17.34 -7.40
N LEU A 302 -23.65 -16.77 -7.16
CA LEU A 302 -23.48 -15.73 -6.16
C LEU A 302 -24.55 -14.69 -6.46
N VAL A 303 -25.53 -14.58 -5.56
CA VAL A 303 -26.63 -13.62 -5.67
C VAL A 303 -25.98 -12.25 -5.91
N PRO A 304 -26.41 -11.46 -6.92
CA PRO A 304 -25.79 -10.17 -7.24
C PRO A 304 -25.60 -9.26 -6.03
N ASN A 305 -26.49 -9.37 -5.03
CA ASN A 305 -26.43 -8.67 -3.75
C ASN A 305 -25.21 -9.06 -2.90
N GLN A 306 -24.80 -10.33 -2.88
CA GLN A 306 -23.65 -10.79 -2.09
C GLN A 306 -22.32 -10.25 -2.64
N LEU A 307 -22.18 -10.21 -3.96
CA LEU A 307 -20.98 -9.63 -4.60
C LEU A 307 -20.91 -8.12 -4.42
N LEU A 308 -22.03 -7.42 -4.54
CA LEU A 308 -22.12 -5.97 -4.30
C LEU A 308 -21.80 -5.63 -2.84
N HIS A 309 -22.28 -6.47 -1.92
CA HIS A 309 -22.05 -6.35 -0.49
C HIS A 309 -20.59 -6.59 -0.11
N ASN A 310 -19.97 -7.68 -0.58
CA ASN A 310 -18.55 -7.95 -0.40
C ASN A 310 -17.67 -6.83 -1.00
N LEU A 311 -18.06 -6.32 -2.16
CA LEU A 311 -17.36 -5.20 -2.82
C LEU A 311 -17.48 -3.91 -1.99
N GLY A 312 -18.64 -3.64 -1.41
CA GLY A 312 -18.85 -2.51 -0.48
C GLY A 312 -17.98 -2.62 0.77
N GLY A 313 -17.91 -3.82 1.37
CA GLY A 313 -17.01 -4.17 2.49
C GLY A 313 -15.57 -3.78 2.23
N ILE A 314 -15.03 -4.33 1.14
CA ILE A 314 -13.66 -4.11 0.70
C ILE A 314 -13.42 -2.63 0.37
N ALA A 315 -14.35 -1.99 -0.34
CA ALA A 315 -14.22 -0.59 -0.73
C ALA A 315 -14.12 0.32 0.51
N PHE A 316 -15.03 0.19 1.47
CA PHE A 316 -15.00 0.97 2.69
C PHE A 316 -13.73 0.72 3.51
N ALA A 317 -13.34 -0.54 3.72
CA ALA A 317 -12.12 -0.85 4.48
C ALA A 317 -10.86 -0.32 3.78
N THR A 318 -10.88 -0.26 2.45
CA THR A 318 -9.80 0.32 1.65
C THR A 318 -9.77 1.84 1.77
N ILE A 319 -10.93 2.51 1.68
CA ILE A 319 -11.03 3.98 1.80
C ILE A 319 -10.68 4.43 3.22
N GLU A 320 -11.14 3.72 4.25
CA GLU A 320 -10.83 4.05 5.65
C GLU A 320 -9.33 3.97 5.91
N ARG A 321 -8.65 2.92 5.44
CA ARG A 321 -7.19 2.78 5.58
C ARG A 321 -6.43 3.77 4.70
N SER A 322 -6.95 4.14 3.53
CA SER A 322 -6.32 5.13 2.66
C SER A 322 -6.37 6.54 3.24
N LEU A 323 -7.28 6.85 4.19
CA LEU A 323 -7.28 8.14 4.89
C LEU A 323 -5.97 8.43 5.63
N VAL A 324 -5.28 7.41 6.15
CA VAL A 324 -3.96 7.59 6.79
C VAL A 324 -2.93 8.09 5.76
N MET A 325 -2.95 7.50 4.56
CA MET A 325 -2.10 7.94 3.44
C MET A 325 -2.48 9.32 2.93
N MET A 326 -3.78 9.63 2.85
CA MET A 326 -4.26 10.97 2.50
C MET A 326 -3.82 12.01 3.53
N GLY A 327 -3.79 11.66 4.82
CA GLY A 327 -3.22 12.48 5.89
C GLY A 327 -1.74 12.80 5.66
N LEU A 328 -0.93 11.80 5.27
CA LEU A 328 0.48 12.02 4.91
C LEU A 328 0.62 12.96 3.70
N ILE A 329 -0.19 12.78 2.67
CA ILE A 329 -0.22 13.68 1.51
C ILE A 329 -0.55 15.12 1.96
N GLN A 330 -1.53 15.30 2.86
CA GLN A 330 -1.86 16.61 3.39
C GLN A 330 -0.73 17.25 4.20
N VAL A 331 0.04 16.45 4.95
CA VAL A 331 1.24 16.96 5.63
C VAL A 331 2.28 17.44 4.62
N LEU A 332 2.59 16.64 3.59
CA LEU A 332 3.58 17.01 2.58
C LEU A 332 3.17 18.28 1.82
N VAL A 333 1.93 18.34 1.34
CA VAL A 333 1.38 19.51 0.65
C VAL A 333 1.30 20.72 1.61
N GLY A 334 1.01 20.50 2.89
CA GLY A 334 1.01 21.52 3.93
C GLY A 334 2.41 22.11 4.16
N ILE A 335 3.44 21.26 4.25
CA ILE A 335 4.85 21.69 4.35
C ILE A 335 5.22 22.53 3.14
N VAL A 336 4.92 22.07 1.92
CA VAL A 336 5.18 22.83 0.68
C VAL A 336 4.48 24.18 0.69
N THR A 337 3.21 24.22 1.11
CA THR A 337 2.44 25.46 1.18
C THR A 337 3.03 26.42 2.20
N TYR A 338 3.46 25.91 3.36
CA TYR A 338 4.02 26.70 4.46
C TYR A 338 5.41 27.26 4.13
N THR A 339 6.30 26.44 3.57
CA THR A 339 7.65 26.85 3.17
C THR A 339 7.68 27.66 1.89
N GLY A 340 6.63 27.55 1.06
CA GLY A 340 6.48 28.28 -0.19
C GLY A 340 7.16 27.64 -1.39
N GLY A 341 7.62 26.40 -1.28
CA GLY A 341 8.29 25.68 -2.38
C GLY A 341 7.33 25.19 -3.47
N CYS A 342 7.90 24.53 -4.48
CA CYS A 342 7.25 23.81 -5.58
C CYS A 342 6.39 24.71 -6.47
N ARG A 343 6.91 25.89 -6.81
CA ARG A 343 6.28 26.86 -7.71
C ARG A 343 6.89 26.82 -9.10
N GLU A 344 6.10 27.19 -10.10
CA GLU A 344 6.55 27.41 -11.48
C GLU A 344 7.44 26.26 -12.01
N ASN A 345 8.67 26.56 -12.44
CA ASN A 345 9.61 25.60 -13.02
C ASN A 345 10.13 24.54 -12.02
N TYR A 346 9.95 24.75 -10.71
CA TYR A 346 10.29 23.75 -9.69
C TYR A 346 9.22 22.67 -9.54
N LEU A 347 7.99 22.90 -10.02
CA LEU A 347 6.83 22.06 -9.71
C LEU A 347 7.05 20.58 -10.09
N ASN A 348 7.45 20.31 -11.34
CA ASN A 348 7.61 18.94 -11.84
C ASN A 348 8.74 18.20 -11.10
N GLY A 349 9.87 18.87 -10.86
CA GLY A 349 11.01 18.31 -10.13
C GLY A 349 10.67 18.02 -8.66
N CYS A 350 9.99 18.96 -8.01
CA CYS A 350 9.53 18.80 -6.63
C CYS A 350 8.52 17.65 -6.51
N LEU A 351 7.48 17.61 -7.35
CA LEU A 351 6.46 16.56 -7.31
C LEU A 351 7.08 15.17 -7.51
N ALA A 352 8.05 15.04 -8.42
CA ALA A 352 8.76 13.78 -8.63
C ALA A 352 9.46 13.28 -7.35
N HIS A 353 10.13 14.16 -6.61
CA HIS A 353 10.81 13.80 -5.36
C HIS A 353 9.83 13.48 -4.23
N LEU A 354 8.80 14.31 -4.05
CA LEU A 354 7.81 14.13 -2.99
C LEU A 354 6.95 12.88 -3.19
N ILE A 355 6.51 12.60 -4.42
CA ILE A 355 5.68 11.41 -4.73
C ILE A 355 6.54 10.14 -4.64
N LYS A 356 7.69 10.11 -5.33
CA LYS A 356 8.53 8.89 -5.37
C LYS A 356 9.14 8.61 -3.98
N GLY A 357 9.66 9.62 -3.31
CA GLY A 357 10.16 9.50 -1.94
C GLY A 357 9.07 9.13 -0.94
N GLY A 358 7.87 9.72 -1.06
CA GLY A 358 6.71 9.37 -0.24
C GLY A 358 6.24 7.93 -0.43
N ILE A 359 6.30 7.39 -1.66
CA ILE A 359 5.99 5.97 -1.94
C ILE A 359 7.01 5.07 -1.22
N PHE A 360 8.32 5.32 -1.35
CA PHE A 360 9.33 4.50 -0.68
C PHE A 360 9.26 4.60 0.84
N TRP A 361 9.02 5.80 1.39
CA TRP A 361 8.78 6.01 2.81
C TRP A 361 7.62 5.15 3.32
N SER A 362 6.47 5.25 2.65
CA SER A 362 5.25 4.56 3.05
C SER A 362 5.35 3.05 2.86
N TYR A 363 6.04 2.61 1.79
CA TYR A 363 6.30 1.21 1.54
C TYR A 363 7.24 0.63 2.61
N GLY A 364 8.29 1.34 3.02
CA GLY A 364 9.15 0.92 4.13
C GLY A 364 8.39 0.76 5.45
N LEU A 365 7.49 1.69 5.78
CA LEU A 365 6.61 1.57 6.96
C LEU A 365 5.63 0.40 6.84
N LEU A 366 5.06 0.16 5.66
CA LEU A 366 4.17 -0.98 5.40
C LEU A 366 4.91 -2.31 5.54
N THR A 367 6.14 -2.41 5.02
CA THR A 367 6.99 -3.59 5.12
C THR A 367 7.38 -3.85 6.59
N PHE A 368 7.67 -2.80 7.36
CA PHE A 368 7.86 -2.94 8.81
C PHE A 368 6.57 -3.40 9.53
N ALA A 369 5.41 -2.85 9.16
CA ALA A 369 4.12 -3.29 9.70
C ALA A 369 3.82 -4.76 9.38
N ARG A 370 4.19 -5.24 8.18
CA ARG A 370 4.13 -6.67 7.78
C ARG A 370 5.06 -7.52 8.65
N PHE A 371 6.30 -7.07 8.86
CA PHE A 371 7.25 -7.73 9.77
C PHE A 371 6.65 -7.91 11.18
N LEU A 372 5.91 -6.92 11.69
CA LEU A 372 5.26 -7.01 13.00
C LEU A 372 4.07 -8.00 13.05
N GLY A 373 3.50 -8.37 11.90
CA GLY A 373 2.38 -9.31 11.78
C GLY A 373 1.14 -8.75 11.08
N SER A 374 1.19 -7.55 10.51
CA SER A 374 0.07 -7.03 9.71
C SER A 374 -0.14 -7.89 8.46
N TYR A 375 -1.39 -8.18 8.12
CA TYR A 375 -1.78 -9.02 6.97
C TYR A 375 -1.32 -10.49 7.06
N ALA A 376 -1.11 -11.01 8.28
CA ALA A 376 -0.78 -12.42 8.51
C ALA A 376 -1.92 -13.37 8.06
N ASP A 377 -3.17 -12.94 8.15
CA ASP A 377 -4.34 -13.63 7.60
C ASP A 377 -4.21 -13.92 6.10
N LEU A 378 -3.61 -12.99 5.35
CA LEU A 378 -3.35 -13.14 3.91
C LEU A 378 -2.03 -13.88 3.61
N GLY A 379 -1.24 -14.22 4.63
CA GLY A 379 0.11 -14.79 4.47
C GLY A 379 1.18 -13.75 4.08
N TRP A 380 0.91 -12.46 4.23
CA TRP A 380 1.82 -11.39 3.80
C TRP A 380 2.89 -11.04 4.85
N ALA A 381 2.76 -11.56 6.07
CA ALA A 381 3.69 -11.37 7.18
C ALA A 381 4.76 -12.48 7.23
N TRP A 382 5.18 -12.95 6.05
CA TRP A 382 6.17 -14.03 5.90
C TRP A 382 5.74 -15.34 6.58
N ASN A 383 4.45 -15.63 6.52
CA ASN A 383 3.80 -16.77 7.17
C ASN A 383 2.92 -17.53 6.18
N ARG A 384 2.54 -18.75 6.53
CA ARG A 384 1.56 -19.49 5.73
C ARG A 384 0.17 -18.89 5.93
N SER A 385 -0.55 -18.61 4.84
CA SER A 385 -1.93 -18.10 4.93
C SER A 385 -2.84 -19.17 5.56
N PRO A 386 -3.59 -18.85 6.64
CA PRO A 386 -4.52 -19.78 7.27
C PRO A 386 -5.67 -20.21 6.34
N SER A 387 -6.15 -19.32 5.48
CA SER A 387 -7.33 -19.51 4.62
C SER A 387 -6.99 -19.72 3.14
N GLY A 388 -5.71 -19.82 2.78
CA GLY A 388 -5.27 -20.04 1.40
C GLY A 388 -5.50 -18.82 0.49
N SER A 389 -4.85 -17.70 0.81
CA SER A 389 -4.92 -16.45 0.03
C SER A 389 -4.73 -16.67 -1.48
N LYS A 390 -5.54 -15.96 -2.27
CA LYS A 390 -5.49 -15.99 -3.74
C LYS A 390 -4.26 -15.28 -4.30
N TYR A 391 -3.75 -14.26 -3.61
CA TYR A 391 -2.67 -13.40 -4.07
C TYR A 391 -1.59 -13.25 -3.00
N THR A 392 -0.34 -13.51 -3.39
CA THR A 392 0.85 -13.30 -2.57
C THR A 392 1.19 -11.81 -2.49
N ALA A 393 1.90 -11.41 -1.44
CA ALA A 393 2.32 -10.03 -1.29
C ALA A 393 3.21 -9.58 -2.45
N GLU A 394 4.16 -10.43 -2.87
CA GLU A 394 5.10 -10.11 -3.94
C GLU A 394 4.43 -10.02 -5.32
N PHE A 395 3.29 -10.71 -5.52
CA PHE A 395 2.45 -10.51 -6.70
C PHE A 395 1.86 -9.09 -6.72
N VAL A 396 1.35 -8.63 -5.58
CA VAL A 396 0.79 -7.27 -5.45
C VAL A 396 1.87 -6.22 -5.61
N GLU A 397 3.05 -6.42 -5.02
CA GLU A 397 4.20 -5.53 -5.22
C GLU A 397 4.63 -5.46 -6.69
N SER A 398 4.74 -6.61 -7.36
CA SER A 398 5.07 -6.68 -8.79
C SER A 398 4.02 -5.99 -9.66
N PHE A 399 2.74 -6.12 -9.31
CA PHE A 399 1.64 -5.42 -9.98
C PHE A 399 1.74 -3.90 -9.81
N VAL A 400 2.05 -3.41 -8.60
CA VAL A 400 2.23 -1.97 -8.34
C VAL A 400 3.41 -1.44 -9.15
N ILE A 401 4.52 -2.17 -9.20
CA ILE A 401 5.70 -1.84 -10.00
C ILE A 401 5.37 -1.77 -11.49
N PHE A 402 4.66 -2.78 -12.02
CA PHE A 402 4.20 -2.80 -13.40
C PHE A 402 3.31 -1.60 -13.71
N PHE A 403 2.26 -1.36 -12.90
CA PHE A 403 1.31 -0.28 -13.12
C PHE A 403 2.00 1.09 -13.08
N TYR A 404 2.91 1.28 -12.13
CA TYR A 404 3.73 2.48 -12.04
C TYR A 404 4.62 2.65 -13.27
N GLY A 405 5.35 1.62 -13.70
CA GLY A 405 6.23 1.70 -14.87
C GLY A 405 5.45 1.97 -16.17
N ALA A 406 4.35 1.25 -16.37
CA ALA A 406 3.50 1.38 -17.55
C ALA A 406 2.91 2.79 -17.69
N THR A 407 2.50 3.41 -16.58
CA THR A 407 1.99 4.79 -16.60
C THR A 407 3.13 5.82 -16.76
N ASN A 408 4.21 5.69 -15.98
CA ASN A 408 5.31 6.67 -15.99
C ASN A 408 6.10 6.70 -17.29
N THR A 409 6.11 5.62 -18.08
CA THR A 409 6.74 5.60 -19.41
C THR A 409 6.22 6.74 -20.31
N TRP A 410 4.95 7.13 -20.14
CA TRP A 410 4.31 8.18 -20.93
C TRP A 410 4.33 9.55 -20.24
N MET A 411 4.44 9.59 -18.91
CA MET A 411 4.32 10.83 -18.12
C MET A 411 5.55 11.74 -18.23
N GLU A 412 6.75 11.20 -18.49
CA GLU A 412 7.98 12.01 -18.60
C GLU A 412 7.95 13.01 -19.77
N ARG A 413 7.05 12.81 -20.75
CA ARG A 413 6.86 13.72 -21.90
C ARG A 413 5.63 14.62 -21.78
N PHE A 414 4.95 14.65 -20.63
CA PHE A 414 3.82 15.58 -20.43
C PHE A 414 4.34 17.03 -20.45
N GLY A 415 4.07 17.73 -21.56
CA GLY A 415 4.54 19.10 -21.80
C GLY A 415 5.59 19.26 -22.92
N ALA A 416 6.05 18.15 -23.51
CA ALA A 416 6.86 18.17 -24.74
C ALA A 416 5.94 18.23 -25.97
N LYS A 417 6.28 19.06 -26.96
CA LYS A 417 5.56 19.11 -28.23
C LYS A 417 5.90 17.88 -29.09
N ALA A 418 4.99 17.49 -29.96
CA ALA A 418 5.27 16.44 -30.94
C ALA A 418 6.46 16.84 -31.82
N GLY A 419 7.53 16.06 -31.80
CA GLY A 419 8.78 16.34 -32.53
C GLY A 419 9.94 16.86 -31.69
N ASP A 420 9.74 17.23 -30.42
CA ASP A 420 10.84 17.70 -29.56
C ASP A 420 11.89 16.58 -29.35
N PRO A 421 13.21 16.87 -29.47
CA PRO A 421 14.27 15.87 -29.28
C PRO A 421 14.29 15.34 -27.85
N PHE A 422 14.70 14.08 -27.70
CA PHE A 422 14.86 13.47 -26.37
C PHE A 422 16.13 13.99 -25.71
N THR A 423 16.02 14.46 -24.47
CA THR A 423 17.20 14.80 -23.67
C THR A 423 17.77 13.55 -22.99
N THR A 424 19.07 13.53 -22.68
CA THR A 424 19.69 12.37 -22.01
C THR A 424 19.00 12.05 -20.69
N LYS A 425 18.60 13.05 -19.91
CA LYS A 425 17.84 12.90 -18.67
C LYS A 425 16.47 12.23 -18.91
N GLN A 426 15.75 12.64 -19.94
CA GLN A 426 14.48 12.01 -20.31
C GLN A 426 14.68 10.55 -20.72
N ILE A 427 15.72 10.24 -21.49
CA ILE A 427 16.05 8.85 -21.88
C ILE A 427 16.37 8.01 -20.64
N GLN A 428 17.15 8.54 -19.69
CA GLN A 428 17.46 7.86 -18.44
C GLN A 428 16.20 7.57 -17.62
N HIS A 429 15.32 8.55 -17.43
CA HIS A 429 14.08 8.38 -16.67
C HIS A 429 13.08 7.44 -17.35
N ILE A 430 12.90 7.57 -18.68
CA ILE A 430 12.05 6.67 -19.47
C ILE A 430 12.60 5.23 -19.41
N GLY A 431 13.92 5.05 -19.51
CA GLY A 431 14.58 3.75 -19.38
C GLY A 431 14.27 3.07 -18.05
N ILE A 432 14.30 3.81 -16.94
CA ILE A 432 13.91 3.30 -15.62
C ILE A 432 12.41 2.95 -15.60
N ALA A 433 11.53 3.78 -16.16
CA ALA A 433 10.09 3.47 -16.21
C ALA A 433 9.79 2.19 -17.03
N VAL A 434 10.47 2.00 -18.15
CA VAL A 434 10.38 0.79 -18.98
C VAL A 434 10.86 -0.44 -18.21
N MET A 435 11.96 -0.32 -17.45
CA MET A 435 12.42 -1.38 -16.55
C MET A 435 11.33 -1.75 -15.53
N PHE A 436 10.70 -0.79 -14.86
CA PHE A 436 9.59 -1.06 -13.92
C PHE A 436 8.44 -1.80 -14.61
N CYS A 437 8.08 -1.41 -15.82
CA CYS A 437 7.00 -2.05 -16.58
C CYS A 437 7.30 -3.55 -16.79
N PHE A 438 8.42 -3.86 -17.44
CA PHE A 438 8.71 -5.26 -17.81
C PHE A 438 9.16 -6.12 -16.63
N ALA A 439 9.95 -5.58 -15.69
CA ALA A 439 10.34 -6.32 -14.49
C ALA A 439 9.12 -6.63 -13.60
N GLY A 440 8.16 -5.70 -13.49
CA GLY A 440 6.89 -5.95 -12.80
C GLY A 440 6.05 -7.03 -13.48
N LEU A 441 5.97 -7.02 -14.81
CA LEU A 441 5.29 -8.09 -15.57
C LEU A 441 5.93 -9.46 -15.34
N VAL A 442 7.26 -9.55 -15.37
CA VAL A 442 7.99 -10.80 -15.11
C VAL A 442 7.74 -11.27 -13.68
N GLY A 443 7.79 -10.36 -12.69
CA GLY A 443 7.47 -10.68 -11.30
C GLY A 443 6.06 -11.23 -11.10
N MET A 444 5.04 -10.60 -11.73
CA MET A 444 3.68 -11.15 -11.75
C MET A 444 3.62 -12.52 -12.43
N GLY A 445 4.42 -12.72 -13.47
CA GLY A 445 4.50 -13.97 -14.21
C GLY A 445 4.97 -15.15 -13.35
N ILE A 446 6.03 -14.95 -12.57
CA ILE A 446 6.61 -15.96 -11.66
C ILE A 446 5.65 -16.35 -10.54
N GLU A 447 4.92 -15.36 -10.01
CA GLU A 447 3.93 -15.58 -8.96
C GLU A 447 2.62 -16.20 -9.47
N SER A 448 2.39 -16.21 -10.78
CA SER A 448 1.15 -16.73 -11.38
C SER A 448 1.11 -18.25 -11.39
N LYS A 449 0.13 -18.82 -10.67
CA LYS A 449 -0.16 -20.27 -10.70
C LYS A 449 -0.45 -20.79 -12.11
N ARG A 450 -1.04 -19.96 -12.99
CA ARG A 450 -1.34 -20.36 -14.37
C ARG A 450 -0.07 -20.59 -15.19
N ILE A 451 0.86 -19.64 -15.11
CA ILE A 451 2.14 -19.74 -15.82
C ILE A 451 2.95 -20.89 -15.24
N ARG A 452 2.95 -21.04 -13.90
CA ARG A 452 3.57 -22.19 -13.24
C ARG A 452 3.00 -23.52 -13.74
N ASN A 453 1.68 -23.65 -13.86
CA ASN A 453 1.04 -24.87 -14.36
C ASN A 453 1.36 -25.12 -15.84
N TRP A 454 1.47 -24.07 -16.66
CA TRP A 454 1.91 -24.21 -18.05
C TRP A 454 3.35 -24.76 -18.13
N LEU A 455 4.26 -24.23 -17.33
CA LEU A 455 5.67 -24.69 -17.26
C LEU A 455 5.81 -26.08 -16.63
N ALA A 456 4.96 -26.42 -15.65
CA ALA A 456 4.91 -27.77 -15.08
C ALA A 456 4.41 -28.77 -16.14
N SER A 457 3.35 -28.42 -16.88
CA SER A 457 2.79 -29.29 -17.92
C SER A 457 3.76 -29.61 -19.05
N SER A 458 4.64 -28.66 -19.43
CA SER A 458 5.71 -28.93 -20.41
C SER A 458 6.75 -29.93 -19.89
N THR A 459 7.00 -29.93 -18.58
CA THR A 459 7.94 -30.88 -17.96
C THR A 459 7.31 -32.27 -17.87
N SER A 460 6.04 -32.35 -17.46
CA SER A 460 5.27 -33.60 -17.43
C SER A 460 5.11 -34.24 -18.81
N ALA A 461 4.99 -33.44 -19.88
CA ALA A 461 4.93 -33.93 -21.26
C ALA A 461 6.24 -34.56 -21.76
N SER A 462 7.37 -34.31 -21.08
CA SER A 462 8.67 -34.88 -21.43
C SER A 462 8.89 -36.28 -20.82
N VAL A 463 7.97 -36.76 -19.99
CA VAL A 463 8.07 -38.07 -19.35
C VAL A 463 7.49 -39.15 -20.28
N SER A 464 8.30 -40.15 -20.62
CA SER A 464 8.04 -41.13 -21.68
C SER A 464 6.85 -42.07 -21.44
N HIS A 465 6.39 -42.23 -20.19
CA HIS A 465 5.25 -43.09 -19.82
C HIS A 465 4.33 -42.39 -18.81
N PRO A 466 3.37 -41.56 -19.26
CA PRO A 466 2.44 -40.83 -18.39
C PRO A 466 1.51 -41.73 -17.56
N SER A 467 1.32 -42.98 -17.99
CA SER A 467 0.45 -43.98 -17.36
C SER A 467 1.05 -44.67 -16.13
N ASP A 468 2.37 -44.60 -15.95
CA ASP A 468 3.09 -45.33 -14.89
C ASP A 468 3.43 -44.45 -13.68
N LEU A 469 3.13 -43.14 -13.75
CA LEU A 469 3.30 -42.21 -12.64
C LEU A 469 1.96 -42.02 -11.91
N PRO A 470 1.86 -42.43 -10.63
CA PRO A 470 0.72 -42.06 -9.81
C PRO A 470 0.58 -40.54 -9.80
N GLN A 471 -0.61 -40.03 -10.08
CA GLN A 471 -0.89 -38.58 -10.10
C GLN A 471 -0.62 -37.91 -8.73
N GLU A 472 -0.49 -38.70 -7.66
CA GLU A 472 -0.10 -38.30 -6.30
C GLU A 472 1.42 -38.35 -6.02
N ALA A 473 2.25 -38.87 -6.94
CA ALA A 473 3.69 -39.08 -6.71
C ALA A 473 4.55 -37.82 -6.93
N ILE A 474 3.99 -36.74 -7.48
CA ILE A 474 4.71 -35.50 -7.72
C ILE A 474 4.42 -34.53 -6.57
N GLU A 475 5.21 -34.61 -5.51
CA GLU A 475 5.16 -33.64 -4.42
C GLU A 475 5.62 -32.26 -4.89
N GLU A 476 4.87 -31.22 -4.54
CA GLU A 476 5.31 -29.85 -4.80
C GLU A 476 6.59 -29.55 -4.00
N PRO A 477 7.61 -28.92 -4.60
CA PRO A 477 8.80 -28.56 -3.87
C PRO A 477 8.44 -27.61 -2.72
N PRO A 478 9.12 -27.73 -1.56
CA PRO A 478 8.79 -26.95 -0.37
C PRO A 478 8.92 -25.43 -0.59
N SER A 479 9.70 -25.01 -1.58
CA SER A 479 9.81 -23.61 -2.03
C SER A 479 8.50 -23.04 -2.59
N TYR A 480 7.51 -23.86 -2.94
CA TYR A 480 6.20 -23.38 -3.44
C TYR A 480 5.27 -22.94 -2.31
N SER A 481 5.61 -23.25 -1.05
CA SER A 481 4.86 -22.81 0.12
C SER A 481 4.97 -21.30 0.38
N GLY A 482 6.06 -20.68 -0.09
CA GLY A 482 6.34 -19.25 0.04
C GLY A 482 6.44 -18.55 -1.32
N SER A 483 6.41 -17.22 -1.29
CA SER A 483 6.71 -16.38 -2.44
C SER A 483 8.11 -15.79 -2.27
N PHE A 484 8.98 -16.06 -3.24
CA PHE A 484 10.41 -15.69 -3.23
C PHE A 484 10.77 -14.91 -4.50
N ASN A 485 9.89 -14.01 -4.93
CA ASN A 485 10.08 -13.24 -6.14
C ASN A 485 11.07 -12.09 -5.91
N PRO A 486 12.26 -12.10 -6.54
CA PRO A 486 13.29 -11.08 -6.30
C PRO A 486 13.09 -9.80 -7.14
N PHE A 487 12.16 -9.80 -8.11
CA PHE A 487 12.01 -8.67 -9.04
C PHE A 487 11.64 -7.35 -8.35
N PRO A 488 10.75 -7.30 -7.34
CA PRO A 488 10.50 -6.08 -6.60
C PRO A 488 11.77 -5.49 -5.96
N ALA A 489 12.57 -6.32 -5.30
CA ALA A 489 13.84 -5.91 -4.70
C ALA A 489 14.84 -5.44 -5.75
N LEU A 490 14.95 -6.16 -6.87
CA LEU A 490 15.87 -5.83 -7.97
C LEU A 490 15.54 -4.48 -8.60
N VAL A 491 14.26 -4.21 -8.90
CA VAL A 491 13.82 -2.94 -9.51
C VAL A 491 14.19 -1.76 -8.62
N ILE A 492 13.93 -1.87 -7.31
CA ILE A 492 14.24 -0.80 -6.36
C ILE A 492 15.76 -0.63 -6.20
N GLY A 493 16.52 -1.73 -6.12
CA GLY A 493 17.97 -1.71 -5.99
C GLY A 493 18.67 -1.10 -7.21
N VAL A 494 18.31 -1.53 -8.42
CA VAL A 494 18.87 -0.98 -9.67
C VAL A 494 18.52 0.51 -9.81
N THR A 495 17.32 0.91 -9.41
CA THR A 495 16.95 2.34 -9.36
C THR A 495 17.83 3.11 -8.39
N GLY A 496 18.04 2.58 -7.18
CA GLY A 496 18.94 3.18 -6.20
C GLY A 496 20.36 3.34 -6.73
N ALA A 497 20.91 2.30 -7.35
CA ALA A 497 22.26 2.34 -7.94
C ALA A 497 22.36 3.34 -9.10
N ALA A 498 21.40 3.34 -10.02
CA ALA A 498 21.38 4.28 -11.14
C ALA A 498 21.29 5.74 -10.67
N MET A 499 20.50 6.00 -9.63
CA MET A 499 20.31 7.34 -9.08
C MET A 499 21.46 7.78 -8.19
N ALA A 500 22.16 6.85 -7.54
CA ALA A 500 23.40 7.15 -6.83
C ALA A 500 24.54 7.61 -7.77
N ALA A 501 24.50 7.19 -9.03
CA ALA A 501 25.42 7.60 -10.09
C ALA A 501 24.88 8.75 -10.95
N HIS A 502 23.70 9.28 -10.63
CA HIS A 502 23.06 10.32 -11.44
C HIS A 502 23.73 11.68 -11.24
N ALA A 503 24.12 12.32 -12.35
CA ALA A 503 24.75 13.63 -12.33
C ALA A 503 23.80 14.71 -11.80
N GLN A 504 24.33 15.64 -10.98
CA GLN A 504 23.63 16.82 -10.47
C GLN A 504 24.51 18.06 -10.66
N THR A 505 23.90 19.25 -10.61
CA THR A 505 24.61 20.52 -10.84
C THR A 505 25.59 20.84 -9.71
N TYR A 506 25.17 20.61 -8.45
CA TYR A 506 25.95 20.94 -7.26
C TYR A 506 26.48 19.68 -6.56
N LEU A 507 27.67 19.75 -5.96
CA LEU A 507 28.27 18.60 -5.27
C LEU A 507 27.37 18.08 -4.16
N PHE A 508 26.77 18.98 -3.37
CA PHE A 508 25.83 18.61 -2.31
C PHE A 508 24.64 17.81 -2.85
N GLN A 509 24.10 18.20 -4.01
CA GLN A 509 23.02 17.47 -4.68
C GLN A 509 23.46 16.08 -5.14
N VAL A 510 24.68 15.92 -5.66
CA VAL A 510 25.25 14.60 -6.00
C VAL A 510 25.35 13.73 -4.75
N GLN A 511 25.88 14.27 -3.66
CA GLN A 511 26.09 13.51 -2.43
C GLN A 511 24.78 13.05 -1.78
N ILE A 512 23.76 13.92 -1.72
CA ILE A 512 22.46 13.53 -1.17
C ILE A 512 21.74 12.52 -2.08
N HIS A 513 21.94 12.58 -3.41
CA HIS A 513 21.43 11.57 -4.34
C HIS A 513 22.11 10.22 -4.19
N SER A 514 23.44 10.23 -4.03
CA SER A 514 24.22 9.05 -3.67
C SER A 514 23.74 8.44 -2.35
N LEU A 515 23.47 9.29 -1.35
CA LEU A 515 23.01 8.85 -0.04
C LEU A 515 21.69 8.06 -0.13
N TRP A 516 20.63 8.64 -0.70
CA TRP A 516 19.35 7.92 -0.77
C TRP A 516 19.41 6.73 -1.73
N GLY A 517 20.17 6.83 -2.83
CA GLY A 517 20.36 5.72 -3.76
C GLY A 517 21.02 4.51 -3.09
N ASN A 518 22.06 4.73 -2.29
CA ASN A 518 22.73 3.68 -1.52
C ASN A 518 21.81 3.05 -0.44
N LEU A 519 20.94 3.84 0.20
CA LEU A 519 19.95 3.30 1.14
C LEU A 519 18.94 2.37 0.43
N LEU A 520 18.50 2.70 -0.79
CA LEU A 520 17.63 1.81 -1.57
C LEU A 520 18.35 0.53 -2.05
N VAL A 521 19.64 0.62 -2.40
CA VAL A 521 20.48 -0.56 -2.68
C VAL A 521 20.59 -1.46 -1.45
N ALA A 522 20.82 -0.88 -0.26
CA ALA A 522 20.89 -1.62 0.99
C ALA A 522 19.58 -2.38 1.28
N PHE A 523 18.41 -1.74 1.06
CA PHE A 523 17.12 -2.44 1.13
C PHE A 523 17.06 -3.64 0.18
N SER A 524 17.45 -3.47 -1.08
CA SER A 524 17.42 -4.54 -2.09
C SER A 524 18.26 -5.74 -1.67
N VAL A 525 19.50 -5.50 -1.20
CA VAL A 525 20.41 -6.55 -0.71
C VAL A 525 19.81 -7.29 0.49
N LEU A 526 19.28 -6.55 1.47
CA LEU A 526 18.67 -7.15 2.66
C LEU A 526 17.41 -7.94 2.34
N ARG A 527 16.60 -7.47 1.38
CA ARG A 527 15.40 -8.18 0.90
C ARG A 527 15.78 -9.46 0.16
N CYS A 528 16.85 -9.45 -0.64
CA CYS A 528 17.42 -10.66 -1.23
C CYS A 528 17.90 -11.66 -0.17
N PHE A 529 18.53 -11.20 0.91
CA PHE A 529 18.87 -12.08 2.03
C PHE A 529 17.64 -12.63 2.75
N THR A 530 16.57 -11.85 2.91
CA THR A 530 15.29 -12.35 3.42
C THR A 530 14.78 -13.52 2.57
N TYR A 531 14.76 -13.36 1.24
CA TYR A 531 14.36 -14.45 0.34
C TYR A 531 15.29 -15.66 0.44
N PHE A 532 16.61 -15.44 0.48
CA PHE A 532 17.59 -16.53 0.58
C PHE A 532 17.41 -17.35 1.87
N PHE A 533 17.27 -16.70 3.03
CA PHE A 533 17.09 -17.42 4.30
C PHE A 533 15.72 -18.11 4.38
N LEU A 534 14.66 -17.49 3.88
CA LEU A 534 13.34 -18.13 3.84
C LEU A 534 13.26 -19.23 2.77
N TRP A 535 14.07 -19.17 1.72
CA TRP A 535 14.20 -20.27 0.77
C TRP A 535 14.91 -21.48 1.39
N LEU A 536 15.94 -21.25 2.21
CA LEU A 536 16.60 -22.31 2.99
C LEU A 536 15.67 -22.91 4.06
N GLY A 537 14.85 -22.07 4.70
CA GLY A 537 13.91 -22.46 5.75
C GLY A 537 12.51 -21.90 5.51
N PRO A 538 11.69 -22.53 4.64
CA PRO A 538 10.37 -22.01 4.28
C PRO A 538 9.42 -21.95 5.48
N PRO A 539 8.52 -20.97 5.53
CA PRO A 539 7.62 -20.77 6.66
C PRO A 539 6.62 -21.92 6.78
N LYS A 540 6.67 -22.64 7.90
CA LYS A 540 5.76 -23.76 8.20
C LYS A 540 4.52 -23.34 8.99
N SER A 541 4.63 -22.24 9.74
CA SER A 541 3.60 -21.77 10.67
C SER A 541 2.69 -20.71 10.06
N ILE A 542 1.47 -20.62 10.60
CA ILE A 542 0.55 -19.51 10.34
C ILE A 542 0.95 -18.22 11.06
N LEU A 543 1.89 -18.29 12.01
CA LEU A 543 2.38 -17.14 12.75
C LEU A 543 3.47 -16.39 11.96
N PRO A 544 3.59 -15.06 12.11
CA PRO A 544 4.64 -14.26 11.47
C PRO A 544 6.04 -14.78 11.81
N SER A 545 6.90 -14.97 10.79
CA SER A 545 8.25 -15.52 10.96
C SER A 545 9.30 -14.49 11.39
N ARG A 546 9.03 -13.19 11.20
CA ARG A 546 9.87 -12.05 11.65
C ARG A 546 11.36 -12.16 11.23
N PRO A 547 11.69 -12.27 9.93
CA PRO A 547 13.07 -12.31 9.48
C PRO A 547 13.84 -11.02 9.84
N PRO A 548 15.01 -11.08 10.52
CA PRO A 548 15.75 -9.88 10.95
C PRO A 548 16.17 -8.95 9.80
N THR A 549 16.54 -9.52 8.65
CA THR A 549 16.94 -8.79 7.44
C THR A 549 15.81 -7.92 6.89
N GLU A 550 14.55 -8.34 7.08
CA GLU A 550 13.38 -7.57 6.66
C GLU A 550 13.17 -6.31 7.51
N ALA A 551 13.42 -6.38 8.82
CA ALA A 551 13.30 -5.22 9.70
C ALA A 551 14.31 -4.14 9.29
N LEU A 552 15.55 -4.54 9.04
CA LEU A 552 16.60 -3.64 8.55
C LEU A 552 16.29 -3.13 7.14
N GLY A 553 15.86 -4.02 6.22
CA GLY A 553 15.49 -3.63 4.86
C GLY A 553 14.39 -2.57 4.87
N SER A 554 13.33 -2.78 5.68
CA SER A 554 12.24 -1.82 5.85
C SER A 554 12.74 -0.45 6.30
N PHE A 555 13.70 -0.43 7.22
CA PHE A 555 14.31 0.81 7.72
C PHE A 555 15.06 1.55 6.61
N PHE A 556 15.92 0.86 5.87
CA PHE A 556 16.68 1.45 4.77
C PHE A 556 15.78 1.98 3.65
N LEU A 557 14.71 1.25 3.32
CA LEU A 557 13.71 1.68 2.35
C LEU A 557 12.97 2.94 2.80
N ALA A 558 12.52 2.97 4.05
CA ALA A 558 11.85 4.13 4.61
C ALA A 558 12.80 5.34 4.65
N CYS A 559 13.97 5.18 5.27
CA CYS A 559 14.97 6.24 5.40
C CYS A 559 15.41 6.76 4.02
N GLY A 560 15.65 5.88 3.04
CA GLY A 560 15.96 6.24 1.66
C GLY A 560 14.85 7.06 1.01
N GLY A 561 13.59 6.65 1.18
CA GLY A 561 12.43 7.42 0.70
C GLY A 561 12.33 8.82 1.30
N LEU A 562 12.65 8.98 2.59
CA LEU A 562 12.62 10.28 3.26
C LEU A 562 13.79 11.18 2.84
N VAL A 563 15.01 10.65 2.72
CA VAL A 563 16.15 11.42 2.16
C VAL A 563 15.88 11.82 0.71
N PHE A 564 15.19 10.97 -0.07
CA PHE A 564 14.76 11.33 -1.43
C PHE A 564 13.76 12.50 -1.42
N MET A 565 12.86 12.59 -0.44
CA MET A 565 12.02 13.80 -0.29
C MET A 565 12.84 15.05 0.09
N PHE A 566 13.92 14.89 0.87
CA PHE A 566 14.82 15.98 1.22
C PHE A 566 15.74 16.44 0.09
N SER A 567 15.96 15.61 -0.94
CA SER A 567 16.83 15.95 -2.07
C SER A 567 16.16 16.80 -3.15
N THR A 568 15.05 17.47 -2.85
CA THR A 568 14.45 18.44 -3.78
C THR A 568 15.43 19.58 -4.08
N GLU A 569 15.36 20.10 -5.31
CA GLU A 569 16.26 21.18 -5.72
C GLU A 569 16.12 22.41 -4.81
N GLU A 570 14.89 22.78 -4.44
CA GLU A 570 14.66 23.95 -3.57
C GLU A 570 15.19 23.76 -2.15
N VAL A 571 15.02 22.57 -1.55
CA VAL A 571 15.55 22.28 -0.21
C VAL A 571 17.07 22.29 -0.25
N THR A 572 17.68 21.71 -1.29
CA THR A 572 19.14 21.69 -1.42
C THR A 572 19.73 23.07 -1.70
N ILE A 573 19.09 23.89 -2.54
CA ILE A 573 19.48 25.29 -2.75
C ILE A 573 19.31 26.12 -1.47
N ALA A 574 18.20 25.95 -0.75
CA ALA A 574 17.96 26.64 0.51
C ALA A 574 19.00 26.26 1.59
N ALA A 575 19.42 24.99 1.63
CA ALA A 575 20.48 24.53 2.52
C ALA A 575 21.83 25.20 2.19
N MET A 576 22.20 25.25 0.90
CA MET A 576 23.42 25.93 0.44
C MET A 576 23.38 27.44 0.74
N ARG A 577 22.24 28.12 0.51
CA ARG A 577 22.07 29.55 0.84
C ARG A 577 22.27 29.85 2.32
N ARG A 578 21.90 28.91 3.19
CA ARG A 578 22.03 29.03 4.65
C ARG A 578 23.38 28.51 5.18
N GLY A 579 24.27 28.00 4.31
CA GLY A 579 25.52 27.36 4.70
C GLY A 579 25.32 26.10 5.55
N ARG A 580 24.25 25.34 5.29
CA ARG A 580 23.85 24.12 6.00
C ARG A 580 23.72 22.92 5.07
N ASP A 581 24.55 22.87 4.04
CA ASP A 581 24.66 21.81 3.03
C ASP A 581 25.47 20.60 3.52
N ASP A 582 25.37 20.27 4.81
CA ASP A 582 26.00 19.08 5.40
C ASP A 582 25.11 17.83 5.21
N VAL A 583 25.60 16.87 4.42
CA VAL A 583 24.92 15.60 4.15
C VAL A 583 24.68 14.78 5.43
N MET A 584 25.59 14.86 6.41
CA MET A 584 25.45 14.15 7.68
C MET A 584 24.25 14.67 8.48
N MET A 585 24.02 15.98 8.47
CA MET A 585 22.84 16.59 9.10
C MET A 585 21.55 16.01 8.51
N PHE A 586 21.42 15.96 7.18
CA PHE A 586 20.24 15.42 6.52
C PHE A 586 20.02 13.93 6.82
N LEU A 587 21.11 13.14 6.83
CA LEU A 587 21.05 11.72 7.21
C LEU A 587 20.56 11.54 8.65
N ASN A 588 21.12 12.28 9.60
CA ASN A 588 20.76 12.15 11.01
C ASN A 588 19.29 12.52 11.27
N VAL A 589 18.80 13.59 10.65
CA VAL A 589 17.39 13.98 10.71
C VAL A 589 16.50 12.88 10.10
N ALA A 590 16.88 12.34 8.93
CA ALA A 590 16.14 11.27 8.28
C ALA A 590 16.07 10.00 9.13
N VAL A 591 17.20 9.58 9.71
CA VAL A 591 17.29 8.42 10.61
C VAL A 591 16.42 8.64 11.85
N ALA A 592 16.51 9.81 12.49
CA ALA A 592 15.71 10.12 13.69
C ALA A 592 14.20 10.07 13.41
N LEU A 593 13.76 10.67 12.30
CA LEU A 593 12.35 10.63 11.88
C LEU A 593 11.90 9.21 11.51
N THR A 594 12.75 8.43 10.85
CA THR A 594 12.48 7.02 10.52
C THR A 594 12.31 6.19 11.79
N CYS A 595 13.23 6.30 12.75
CA CYS A 595 13.13 5.63 14.04
C CYS A 595 11.84 6.01 14.79
N CYS A 596 11.51 7.30 14.83
CA CYS A 596 10.27 7.78 15.44
C CYS A 596 9.03 7.16 14.77
N ALA A 597 9.01 7.10 13.43
CA ALA A 597 7.92 6.48 12.67
C ALA A 597 7.84 4.96 12.86
N PHE A 598 8.96 4.28 13.11
CA PHE A 598 8.99 2.86 13.43
C PHE A 598 8.44 2.60 14.83
N CYS A 599 8.84 3.40 15.83
CA CYS A 599 8.24 3.36 17.17
C CYS A 599 6.73 3.59 17.10
N TRP A 600 6.30 4.58 16.32
CA TRP A 600 4.88 4.84 16.09
C TRP A 600 4.15 3.64 15.46
N THR A 601 4.69 3.07 14.39
CA THR A 601 4.13 1.88 13.72
C THR A 601 4.05 0.69 14.68
N LEU A 602 5.07 0.48 15.51
CA LEU A 602 5.07 -0.56 16.54
C LEU A 602 3.95 -0.34 17.56
N MET A 603 3.73 0.90 18.01
CA MET A 603 2.64 1.20 18.94
C MET A 603 1.26 0.94 18.32
N VAL A 604 1.04 1.33 17.06
CA VAL A 604 -0.25 1.12 16.36
C VAL A 604 -0.54 -0.37 16.15
N VAL A 605 0.41 -1.11 15.59
CA VAL A 605 0.25 -2.55 15.33
C VAL A 605 0.18 -3.32 16.64
N GLY A 606 1.01 -2.97 17.62
CA GLY A 606 1.01 -3.55 18.95
C GLY A 606 -0.31 -3.31 19.70
N PHE A 607 -0.87 -2.11 19.62
CA PHE A 607 -2.18 -1.79 20.20
C PHE A 607 -3.30 -2.64 19.58
N LYS A 608 -3.30 -2.78 18.25
CA LYS A 608 -4.24 -3.68 17.56
C LYS A 608 -4.07 -5.14 18.02
N GLY A 609 -2.84 -5.62 18.11
CA GLY A 609 -2.54 -6.98 18.59
C GLY A 609 -2.98 -7.22 20.03
N TRP A 610 -2.74 -6.25 20.92
CA TRP A 610 -3.18 -6.28 22.30
C TRP A 610 -4.70 -6.34 22.43
N LEU A 611 -5.43 -5.54 21.65
CA LEU A 611 -6.90 -5.61 21.60
C LEU A 611 -7.39 -7.00 21.17
N LYS A 612 -6.84 -7.57 20.09
CA LYS A 612 -7.20 -8.91 19.61
C LYS A 612 -6.92 -10.00 20.66
N SER A 613 -5.79 -9.91 21.38
CA SER A 613 -5.41 -10.88 22.42
C SER A 613 -6.39 -10.97 23.60
N ARG A 614 -7.18 -9.91 23.83
CA ARG A 614 -8.22 -9.92 24.89
C ARG A 614 -9.56 -10.44 24.40
N SER A 615 -9.80 -10.46 23.10
CA SER A 615 -11.03 -10.97 22.49
C SER A 615 -10.95 -12.43 22.09
N GLN A 616 -9.75 -12.97 21.87
CA GLN A 616 -9.52 -14.34 21.40
C GLN A 616 -8.81 -15.19 22.46
N PRO A 617 -9.03 -16.52 22.49
CA PRO A 617 -8.34 -17.41 23.42
C PRO A 617 -6.81 -17.38 23.18
N PRO A 618 -6.00 -17.53 24.24
CA PRO A 618 -4.55 -17.49 24.12
C PRO A 618 -4.04 -18.64 23.23
N VAL A 619 -3.06 -18.35 22.38
CA VAL A 619 -2.40 -19.36 21.53
C VAL A 619 -1.45 -20.18 22.39
N THR A 620 -1.70 -21.48 22.50
CA THR A 620 -0.76 -22.42 23.15
C THR A 620 0.39 -22.74 22.18
N TYR A 621 1.60 -22.34 22.54
CA TYR A 621 2.80 -22.67 21.75
C TYR A 621 3.23 -24.11 22.03
N GLN A 622 3.22 -24.96 21.00
CA GLN A 622 3.97 -26.22 21.06
C GLN A 622 5.41 -25.90 20.67
N ASN A 623 6.31 -25.89 21.65
CA ASN A 623 7.75 -25.88 21.39
C ASN A 623 8.12 -27.24 20.80
N VAL A 624 8.31 -27.29 19.48
CA VAL A 624 8.95 -28.43 18.83
C VAL A 624 10.45 -28.26 19.09
N ALA A 625 10.93 -28.86 20.17
CA ALA A 625 12.35 -28.94 20.49
C ALA A 625 13.08 -29.85 19.50
#